data_AF-A0A951HMQ4-F1
#
_entry.id   AF-A0A951HMQ4-F1
#
_cell.length_a   1.000
_cell.length_b   1.000
_cell.length_c   1.000
_cell.angle_alpha   90.00
_cell.angle_beta   90.00
_cell.angle_gamma   90.00
#
_symmetry.space_group_name_H-M   'P 1'
#
loop_
_entity.id
_entity.type
_entity.pdbx_description
1 polymer ?
#
loop_
_entity_poly.entity_id
_entity_poly.type
_entity_poly.pdbx_seq_one_letter_code
_entity_poly.pdbx_strand_id
1 'polypeptide(L)'
;MNGGWRALAGRPGCEGVAADLIHAYRANLEAHLSILYWHEGQLRANIGQYPEAIRLMELSRKPEDRFGWNPYVDATIAFLRGDRTALVAARTQLAGLPRPAGFEDRTLPNGLHVTWPMNLEVVDGLVRCFGRPYREAYSLPECREPGEAQRTSR
;
A
#
# COMPACT_ATOMS: atom_id res chain seq x y z
N MET A 1 4.13 7.13 -16.37
CA MET A 1 2.73 6.75 -16.68
C MET A 1 1.95 8.03 -16.87
N ASN A 2 1.58 8.39 -18.11
CA ASN A 2 1.11 9.74 -18.44
C ASN A 2 -0.41 9.84 -18.66
N GLY A 3 -1.19 8.84 -18.22
CA GLY A 3 -2.64 8.81 -18.41
C GLY A 3 -3.37 8.09 -17.27
N GLY A 4 -4.70 8.13 -17.33
CA GLY A 4 -5.60 7.52 -16.36
C GLY A 4 -5.60 8.21 -14.99
N TRP A 5 -6.22 7.56 -14.00
CA TRP A 5 -6.40 8.11 -12.65
C TRP A 5 -5.07 8.44 -11.96
N ARG A 6 -3.97 7.74 -12.28
CA ARG A 6 -2.63 8.02 -11.72
C ARG A 6 -2.10 9.39 -12.14
N ALA A 7 -2.30 9.78 -13.40
CA ALA A 7 -1.89 11.10 -13.88
C ALA A 7 -2.72 12.21 -13.24
N LEU A 8 -4.00 11.95 -12.95
CA LEU A 8 -4.87 12.88 -12.22
C LEU A 8 -4.46 12.99 -10.74
N ALA A 9 -4.25 11.86 -10.06
CA ALA A 9 -3.84 11.82 -8.65
C ALA A 9 -2.47 12.49 -8.40
N GLY A 10 -1.59 12.54 -9.41
CA GLY A 10 -0.31 13.24 -9.32
C GLY A 10 -0.43 14.77 -9.36
N ARG A 11 -1.61 15.34 -9.65
CA ARG A 11 -1.84 16.78 -9.60
C ARG A 11 -2.18 17.20 -8.18
N PRO A 12 -1.56 18.27 -7.63
CA PRO A 12 -1.86 18.73 -6.27
C PRO A 12 -3.36 18.95 -6.05
N GLY A 13 -3.92 18.31 -5.03
CA GLY A 13 -5.33 18.45 -4.64
C GLY A 13 -6.32 17.61 -5.46
N CYS A 14 -5.85 16.79 -6.41
CA CYS A 14 -6.71 15.96 -7.27
C CYS A 14 -6.86 14.52 -6.78
N GLU A 15 -6.31 14.16 -5.62
CA GLU A 15 -6.37 12.80 -5.07
C GLU A 15 -7.82 12.34 -4.84
N GLY A 16 -8.67 13.24 -4.30
CA GLY A 16 -10.10 12.97 -4.13
C GLY A 16 -10.83 12.78 -5.45
N VAL A 17 -10.56 13.65 -6.44
CA VAL A 17 -11.16 13.54 -7.78
C VAL A 17 -10.73 12.25 -8.48
N ALA A 18 -9.47 11.84 -8.31
CA ALA A 18 -8.99 10.56 -8.82
C ALA A 18 -9.65 9.37 -8.11
N ALA A 19 -9.92 9.45 -6.81
CA ALA A 19 -10.69 8.43 -6.08
C ALA A 19 -12.13 8.33 -6.61
N ASP A 20 -12.80 9.47 -6.83
CA ASP A 20 -14.16 9.53 -7.39
C ASP A 20 -14.20 8.96 -8.82
N LEU A 21 -13.15 9.20 -9.62
CA LEU A 21 -13.03 8.61 -10.95
C LEU A 21 -12.93 7.07 -10.89
N ILE A 22 -12.10 6.52 -9.98
CA ILE A 22 -11.99 5.07 -9.81
C ILE A 22 -13.33 4.50 -9.33
N HIS A 23 -13.99 5.17 -8.38
CA HIS A 23 -15.31 4.78 -7.90
C HIS A 23 -16.30 4.67 -9.05
N ALA A 24 -16.44 5.72 -9.87
CA ALA A 24 -17.38 5.77 -10.98
C ALA A 24 -17.09 4.66 -12.01
N TYR A 25 -15.81 4.45 -12.35
CA TYR A 25 -15.40 3.40 -13.28
C TYR A 25 -15.73 2.00 -12.74
N ARG A 26 -15.37 1.72 -11.49
CA ARG A 26 -15.64 0.45 -10.82
C ARG A 26 -17.14 0.17 -10.68
N ALA A 27 -17.94 1.16 -10.31
CA ALA A 27 -19.38 1.01 -10.09
C ALA A 27 -20.14 0.69 -11.39
N ASN A 28 -19.63 1.08 -12.56
CA ASN A 28 -20.33 0.90 -13.83
C ASN A 28 -19.78 -0.23 -14.70
N LEU A 29 -18.50 -0.57 -14.60
CA LEU A 29 -17.85 -1.47 -15.56
C LEU A 29 -17.09 -2.62 -14.89
N GLU A 30 -16.44 -2.37 -13.75
CA GLU A 30 -15.35 -3.23 -13.28
C GLU A 30 -15.45 -3.59 -11.78
N ALA A 31 -16.66 -3.76 -11.26
CA ALA A 31 -16.91 -4.03 -9.83
C ALA A 31 -16.24 -5.32 -9.32
N HIS A 32 -15.86 -6.24 -10.22
CA HIS A 32 -15.20 -7.51 -9.92
C HIS A 32 -13.68 -7.37 -9.72
N LEU A 33 -13.06 -6.27 -10.16
CA LEU A 33 -11.62 -6.06 -10.03
C LEU A 33 -11.25 -5.57 -8.63
N SER A 34 -10.86 -6.50 -7.74
CA SER A 34 -10.54 -6.19 -6.33
C SER A 34 -9.48 -5.10 -6.17
N ILE A 35 -8.55 -4.98 -7.13
CA ILE A 35 -7.48 -3.96 -7.12
C ILE A 35 -7.99 -2.53 -7.26
N LEU A 36 -9.18 -2.33 -7.87
CA LEU A 36 -9.76 -0.99 -7.97
C LEU A 36 -10.25 -0.49 -6.61
N TYR A 37 -10.78 -1.37 -5.76
CA TYR A 37 -11.10 -1.01 -4.37
C TYR A 37 -9.85 -0.59 -3.60
N TRP A 38 -8.73 -1.30 -3.81
CA TRP A 38 -7.45 -0.92 -3.18
C TRP A 38 -6.99 0.48 -3.61
N HIS A 39 -6.97 0.77 -4.90
CA HIS A 39 -6.51 2.07 -5.39
C HIS A 39 -7.44 3.22 -5.00
N GLU A 40 -8.76 2.99 -5.00
CA GLU A 40 -9.72 3.95 -4.45
C GLU A 40 -9.42 4.18 -2.95
N GLY A 41 -9.32 3.12 -2.16
CA GLY A 41 -9.05 3.20 -0.72
C GLY A 41 -7.72 3.90 -0.40
N GLN A 42 -6.67 3.64 -1.16
CA GLN A 42 -5.37 4.31 -0.99
C GLN A 42 -5.46 5.82 -1.25
N LEU A 43 -6.19 6.24 -2.29
CA LEU A 43 -6.40 7.67 -2.56
C LEU A 43 -7.26 8.34 -1.49
N ARG A 44 -8.29 7.65 -0.98
CA ARG A 44 -9.10 8.10 0.16
C ARG A 44 -8.25 8.27 1.42
N ALA A 45 -7.35 7.31 1.69
CA ALA A 45 -6.42 7.39 2.81
C ALA A 45 -5.44 8.56 2.66
N ASN A 46 -4.96 8.86 1.44
CA ASN A 46 -4.06 9.99 1.20
C ASN A 46 -4.65 11.35 1.59
N ILE A 47 -5.99 11.47 1.62
CA ILE A 47 -6.71 12.69 1.99
C ILE A 47 -7.41 12.58 3.35
N GLY A 48 -7.04 11.59 4.18
CA GLY A 48 -7.55 11.46 5.54
C GLY A 48 -8.94 10.82 5.68
N GLN A 49 -9.52 10.31 4.59
CA GLN A 49 -10.84 9.65 4.61
C GLN A 49 -10.72 8.18 5.08
N TYR A 50 -10.19 7.97 6.28
CA TYR A 50 -9.79 6.64 6.77
C TYR A 50 -10.94 5.63 6.91
N PRO A 51 -12.14 5.99 7.42
CA PRO A 51 -13.24 5.02 7.52
C PRO A 51 -13.62 4.43 6.16
N GLU A 52 -13.70 5.27 5.12
CA GLU A 52 -14.03 4.83 3.76
C GLU A 52 -12.85 4.06 3.13
N ALA A 53 -11.62 4.52 3.35
CA ALA A 53 -10.43 3.82 2.90
C ALA A 53 -10.35 2.40 3.46
N ILE A 54 -10.61 2.22 4.76
CA ILE A 54 -10.59 0.90 5.42
C ILE A 54 -11.62 -0.02 4.79
N ARG A 55 -12.87 0.44 4.62
CA ARG A 55 -13.95 -0.34 4.01
C ARG A 55 -13.58 -0.82 2.60
N LEU A 56 -12.97 0.05 1.80
CA LEU A 56 -12.50 -0.28 0.45
C LEU A 56 -11.31 -1.25 0.48
N MET A 57 -10.35 -1.06 1.39
CA MET A 57 -9.21 -1.96 1.54
C MET A 57 -9.65 -3.36 1.97
N GLU A 58 -10.66 -3.49 2.84
CA GLU A 58 -11.26 -4.78 3.21
C GLU A 58 -11.84 -5.51 1.99
N LEU A 59 -12.53 -4.79 1.11
CA LEU A 59 -13.08 -5.35 -0.15
C LEU A 59 -12.00 -5.75 -1.17
N SER A 60 -10.76 -5.27 -0.99
CA SER A 60 -9.66 -5.59 -1.89
C SER A 60 -8.98 -6.94 -1.59
N ARG A 61 -9.29 -7.56 -0.45
CA ARG A 61 -8.71 -8.84 -0.01
C ARG A 61 -8.92 -9.94 -1.05
N LYS A 62 -7.99 -10.90 -1.07
CA LYS A 62 -8.02 -12.03 -1.99
C LYS A 62 -8.29 -13.33 -1.23
N PRO A 63 -9.15 -14.22 -1.73
CA PRO A 63 -9.40 -15.52 -1.08
C PRO A 63 -8.16 -16.41 -1.12
N GLU A 64 -7.43 -16.40 -2.23
CA GLU A 64 -6.11 -17.00 -2.34
C GLU A 64 -5.03 -15.92 -2.33
N ASP A 65 -4.16 -15.96 -1.33
CA ASP A 65 -3.08 -14.99 -1.17
C ASP A 65 -1.69 -15.65 -1.18
N ARG A 66 -1.22 -15.97 -2.39
CA ARG A 66 0.11 -16.58 -2.60
C ARG A 66 1.26 -15.59 -2.47
N PHE A 67 0.97 -14.29 -2.41
CA PHE A 67 1.94 -13.22 -2.62
C PHE A 67 1.98 -12.20 -1.48
N GLY A 68 1.28 -12.46 -0.37
CA GLY A 68 1.28 -11.60 0.82
C GLY A 68 0.43 -10.34 0.69
N TRP A 69 -0.55 -10.34 -0.20
CA TRP A 69 -1.50 -9.25 -0.38
C TRP A 69 -2.32 -8.95 0.89
N ASN A 70 -2.86 -9.97 1.55
CA ASN A 70 -3.74 -9.80 2.70
C ASN A 70 -2.96 -9.28 3.93
N PRO A 71 -1.77 -9.79 4.30
CA PRO A 71 -0.95 -9.18 5.34
C PRO A 71 -0.57 -7.72 5.06
N TYR A 72 -0.35 -7.36 3.79
CA TYR A 72 -0.12 -5.97 3.40
C TYR A 72 -1.37 -5.09 3.59
N VAL A 73 -2.54 -5.61 3.22
CA VAL A 73 -3.85 -4.97 3.49
C VAL A 73 -4.07 -4.80 4.99
N ASP A 74 -3.82 -5.84 5.79
CA ASP A 74 -3.96 -5.84 7.24
C ASP A 74 -3.07 -4.79 7.90
N ALA A 75 -1.79 -4.73 7.51
CA ALA A 75 -0.86 -3.73 8.00
C ALA A 75 -1.35 -2.31 7.69
N THR A 76 -1.81 -2.08 6.46
CA THR A 76 -2.30 -0.76 6.06
C THR A 76 -3.56 -0.36 6.84
N ILE A 77 -4.53 -1.26 6.97
CA ILE A 77 -5.74 -1.01 7.77
C ILE A 77 -5.39 -0.73 9.23
N ALA A 78 -4.48 -1.49 9.83
CA ALA A 78 -4.03 -1.29 11.20
C ALA A 78 -3.39 0.09 11.40
N PHE A 79 -2.57 0.54 10.45
CA PHE A 79 -2.03 1.90 10.46
C PHE A 79 -3.15 2.94 10.44
N LEU A 80 -4.14 2.80 9.54
CA LEU A 80 -5.26 3.74 9.42
C LEU A 80 -6.17 3.75 10.66
N ARG A 81 -6.25 2.63 11.40
CA ARG A 81 -6.96 2.53 12.68
C ARG A 81 -6.17 3.10 13.86
N GLY A 82 -4.90 3.44 13.68
CA GLY A 82 -4.02 3.78 14.79
C GLY A 82 -3.72 2.60 15.70
N ASP A 83 -3.77 1.36 15.18
CA ASP A 83 -3.46 0.14 15.92
C ASP A 83 -2.02 -0.32 15.61
N ARG A 84 -1.08 0.14 16.44
CA ARG A 84 0.34 -0.22 16.29
C ARG A 84 0.59 -1.71 16.50
N THR A 85 -0.16 -2.34 17.38
CA THR A 85 0.01 -3.76 17.72
C THR A 85 -0.40 -4.63 16.53
N ALA A 86 -1.57 -4.38 15.94
CA ALA A 86 -2.01 -5.08 14.74
C ALA A 86 -1.09 -4.80 13.54
N LEU A 87 -0.58 -3.57 13.41
CA LEU A 87 0.36 -3.21 12.35
C LEU A 87 1.65 -4.04 12.43
N VAL A 88 2.24 -4.16 13.63
CA VAL A 88 3.46 -4.96 13.84
C VAL A 88 3.20 -6.45 13.65
N ALA A 89 2.02 -6.94 14.06
CA ALA A 89 1.63 -8.33 13.84
C ALA A 89 1.52 -8.65 12.34
N ALA A 90 0.81 -7.81 11.56
CA ALA A 90 0.68 -7.97 10.12
C ALA A 90 2.03 -7.85 9.38
N ARG A 91 2.90 -6.94 9.82
CA ARG A 91 4.28 -6.82 9.34
C ARG A 91 5.06 -8.11 9.57
N THR A 92 4.97 -8.69 10.76
CA THR A 92 5.63 -9.96 11.10
C THR A 92 5.12 -11.10 10.22
N GLN A 93 3.81 -11.16 10.00
CA GLN A 93 3.21 -12.15 9.11
C GLN A 93 3.72 -12.00 7.66
N LEU A 94 3.74 -10.78 7.13
CA LEU A 94 4.25 -10.50 5.77
C LEU A 94 5.72 -10.88 5.63
N ALA A 95 6.55 -10.51 6.61
CA ALA A 95 7.97 -10.81 6.63
C ALA A 95 8.27 -12.33 6.72
N GLY A 96 7.38 -13.09 7.36
CA GLY A 96 7.51 -14.53 7.55
C GLY A 96 7.01 -15.39 6.38
N LEU A 97 6.48 -14.79 5.30
CA LEU A 97 5.96 -15.58 4.19
C LEU A 97 7.07 -16.31 3.43
N PRO A 98 6.87 -17.60 3.09
CA PRO A 98 7.85 -18.35 2.30
C PRO A 98 7.95 -17.75 0.90
N ARG A 99 9.18 -17.62 0.39
CA ARG A 99 9.41 -17.14 -0.98
C ARG A 99 8.74 -18.12 -1.97
N PRO A 100 7.85 -17.65 -2.87
CA PRO A 100 7.25 -18.50 -3.88
C PRO A 100 8.31 -19.07 -4.83
N ALA A 101 8.13 -20.31 -5.26
CA ALA A 101 8.97 -20.93 -6.27
C ALA A 101 8.96 -20.08 -7.56
N GLY A 102 10.14 -19.81 -8.13
CA GLY A 102 10.29 -19.01 -9.35
C GLY A 102 10.12 -17.49 -9.14
N PHE A 103 10.00 -17.00 -7.90
CA PHE A 103 10.07 -15.57 -7.65
C PHE A 103 11.53 -15.08 -7.69
N GLU A 104 11.81 -14.14 -8.58
CA GLU A 104 13.09 -13.46 -8.70
C GLU A 104 12.95 -11.98 -8.37
N ASP A 105 13.89 -11.48 -7.57
CA ASP A 105 13.99 -10.05 -7.31
C ASP A 105 14.38 -9.35 -8.62
N ARG A 106 13.74 -8.22 -8.93
CA ARG A 106 13.99 -7.51 -10.19
C ARG A 106 13.85 -6.01 -10.05
N THR A 107 14.61 -5.29 -10.88
CA THR A 107 14.49 -3.84 -11.02
C THR A 107 13.65 -3.52 -12.25
N LEU A 108 12.56 -2.79 -12.07
CA LEU A 108 11.72 -2.35 -13.18
C LEU A 108 12.37 -1.16 -13.92
N PRO A 109 12.00 -0.87 -15.19
CA PRO A 109 12.57 0.24 -15.96
C PRO A 109 12.42 1.62 -15.32
N ASN A 110 11.48 1.78 -14.38
CA ASN A 110 11.28 3.00 -13.61
C ASN A 110 12.14 3.06 -12.34
N GLY A 111 13.11 2.15 -12.16
CA GLY A 111 13.99 2.08 -11.01
C GLY A 111 13.39 1.41 -9.77
N LEU A 112 12.12 0.99 -9.80
CA LEU A 112 11.50 0.30 -8.67
C LEU A 112 12.09 -1.11 -8.51
N HIS A 113 12.66 -1.38 -7.34
CA HIS A 113 13.11 -2.72 -6.96
C HIS A 113 11.93 -3.52 -6.41
N VAL A 114 11.61 -4.64 -7.05
CA VAL A 114 10.62 -5.60 -6.58
C VAL A 114 11.38 -6.73 -5.93
N THR A 115 11.30 -6.82 -4.60
CA THR A 115 11.94 -7.86 -3.80
C THR A 115 10.92 -8.67 -3.02
N TRP A 116 11.30 -9.87 -2.60
CA TRP A 116 10.51 -10.67 -1.67
C TRP A 116 10.84 -10.32 -0.20
N PRO A 117 9.84 -10.23 0.70
CA PRO A 117 8.40 -10.18 0.45
C PRO A 117 7.95 -8.86 -0.18
N MET A 118 6.99 -8.93 -1.10
CA MET A 118 6.48 -7.72 -1.76
C MET A 118 5.84 -6.78 -0.75
N ASN A 119 6.02 -5.47 -0.97
CA ASN A 119 5.51 -4.38 -0.12
C ASN A 119 6.04 -4.36 1.33
N LEU A 120 6.99 -5.21 1.72
CA LEU A 120 7.53 -5.20 3.08
C LEU A 120 8.16 -3.85 3.44
N GLU A 121 8.90 -3.25 2.50
CA GLU A 121 9.45 -1.89 2.63
C GLU A 121 8.38 -0.81 2.88
N VAL A 122 7.16 -0.99 2.37
CA VAL A 122 6.05 -0.06 2.62
C VAL A 122 5.60 -0.21 4.04
N VAL A 123 5.35 -1.45 4.47
CA VAL A 123 4.92 -1.76 5.84
C VAL A 123 5.96 -1.34 6.87
N ASP A 124 7.23 -1.54 6.59
CA ASP A 124 8.34 -1.06 7.43
C ASP A 124 8.29 0.46 7.59
N GLY A 125 7.97 1.19 6.52
CA GLY A 125 7.78 2.65 6.59
C GLY A 125 6.55 3.06 7.41
N LEU A 126 5.44 2.34 7.27
CA LEU A 126 4.25 2.56 8.11
C LEU A 126 4.55 2.32 9.60
N VAL A 127 5.34 1.30 9.94
CA VAL A 127 5.79 1.04 11.32
C VAL A 127 6.70 2.15 11.82
N ARG A 128 7.67 2.57 10.99
CA ARG A 128 8.66 3.60 11.33
C ARG A 128 8.02 4.96 11.56
N CYS A 129 7.07 5.33 10.71
CA CYS A 129 6.37 6.61 10.72
C CYS A 129 4.95 6.50 11.31
N PHE A 130 4.75 5.56 12.24
CA PHE A 130 3.47 5.35 12.88
C PHE A 130 2.94 6.63 13.56
N GLY A 131 1.66 6.94 13.33
CA GLY A 131 1.00 8.14 13.86
C GLY A 131 1.06 9.37 12.94
N ARG A 132 1.88 9.36 11.86
CA ARG A 132 1.83 10.39 10.82
C ARG A 132 0.60 10.23 9.92
N PRO A 133 0.17 11.26 9.18
CA PRO A 133 -0.81 11.11 8.12
C PRO A 133 -0.40 10.01 7.13
N TYR A 134 -1.36 9.21 6.65
CA TYR A 134 -1.06 8.07 5.77
C TYR A 134 -0.22 8.45 4.55
N ARG A 135 -0.57 9.57 3.89
CA ARG A 135 0.17 10.11 2.74
C ARG A 135 1.66 10.26 3.03
N GLU A 136 1.98 10.80 4.21
CA GLU A 136 3.36 11.04 4.65
C GLU A 136 4.08 9.73 4.93
N ALA A 137 3.50 8.87 5.77
CA ALA A 137 4.11 7.59 6.13
C ALA A 137 4.32 6.65 4.92
N TYR A 138 3.44 6.74 3.91
CA TYR A 138 3.52 5.95 2.69
C TYR A 138 4.56 6.48 1.68
N SER A 139 4.77 7.80 1.61
CA SER A 139 5.46 8.43 0.48
C SER A 139 6.78 9.10 0.82
N LEU A 140 6.99 9.49 2.08
CA LEU A 140 8.16 10.27 2.44
C LEU A 140 9.43 9.41 2.49
N PRO A 141 10.56 9.89 1.92
CA PRO A 141 11.81 9.13 1.87
C PRO A 141 12.28 8.65 3.24
N GLU A 142 12.16 9.47 4.29
CA GLU A 142 12.57 9.10 5.65
C GLU A 142 11.76 7.94 6.26
N CYS A 143 10.57 7.67 5.73
CA CYS A 143 9.78 6.50 6.10
C CYS A 143 10.20 5.27 5.28
N ARG A 144 10.55 5.47 4.00
CA ARG A 144 10.81 4.40 3.01
C ARG A 144 12.25 3.88 3.02
N GLU A 145 13.22 4.67 3.47
CA GLU A 145 14.61 4.24 3.60
C GLU A 145 14.96 3.86 5.04
N PRO A 146 15.66 2.73 5.28
CA PRO A 146 16.33 2.52 6.55
C PRO A 146 17.48 3.55 6.66
N GLY A 147 17.49 4.33 7.76
CA GLY A 147 18.58 5.28 8.02
C GLY A 147 19.96 4.62 7.95
N GLU A 148 20.98 5.39 7.56
CA GLU A 148 22.35 4.91 7.25
C GLU A 148 22.96 3.95 8.27
N ALA A 149 22.56 4.02 9.54
CA ALA A 149 23.05 3.14 10.61
C ALA A 149 22.78 1.63 10.41
N GLN A 150 21.88 1.24 9.50
CA GLN A 150 21.58 -0.18 9.21
C GLN A 150 22.20 -0.69 7.90
N ARG A 151 22.85 0.18 7.11
CA ARG A 151 23.50 -0.20 5.84
C ARG A 151 24.91 -0.77 6.04
N THR A 152 25.55 -0.55 7.19
CA THR A 152 26.96 -0.90 7.45
C THR A 152 27.15 -2.21 8.22
N SER A 153 26.08 -2.97 8.48
CA SER A 153 26.11 -4.22 9.26
C SER A 153 25.95 -5.48 8.39
N ARG A 154 26.65 -5.55 7.26
CA ARG A 154 26.80 -6.78 6.46
C ARG A 154 28.26 -7.14 6.30
#